data_AF-A0A7L4QVY7-F1
#
_entry.id   AF-A0A7L4QVY7-F1
#
_cell.length_a   1.000
_cell.length_b   1.000
_cell.length_c   1.000
_cell.angle_alpha   90.00
_cell.angle_beta   90.00
_cell.angle_gamma   90.00
#
_symmetry.space_group_name_H-M   'P 1'
#
loop_
_entity.id
_entity.type
_entity.pdbx_description
1 polymer ?
#
loop_
_entity_poly.entity_id
_entity_poly.type
_entity_poly.pdbx_seq_one_letter_code
_entity_poly.pdbx_strand_id
1 'polypeptide(L)'
;MKLSCESVIIMDDPKAVYRSILPELETTVTDRSSVDVKVRDSSLVVRVSSDDIISMRSTLNTWLRLVQIAHDVCVVGKSACKGA
;
A
#
# COMPACT_ATOMS: atom_id res chain seq x y z
N MET A 1 -3.73 11.40 21.51
CA MET A 1 -3.00 12.13 20.45
C MET A 1 -3.00 11.23 19.24
N LYS A 2 -3.64 11.62 18.13
CA LYS A 2 -3.62 10.81 16.91
C LYS A 2 -2.26 10.95 16.23
N LEU A 3 -1.64 9.82 15.92
CA LEU A 3 -0.41 9.73 15.15
C LEU A 3 -0.75 9.65 13.67
N SER A 4 0.05 10.29 12.83
CA SER A 4 -0.05 10.21 11.37
C SER A 4 1.30 9.91 10.76
N CYS A 5 1.33 9.04 9.76
CA CYS A 5 2.53 8.70 8.99
C CYS A 5 2.18 8.73 7.50
N GLU A 6 3.11 9.21 6.67
CA GLU A 6 3.02 9.16 5.22
C GLU A 6 4.29 8.46 4.68
N SER A 7 4.08 7.42 3.89
CA SER A 7 5.12 6.68 3.18
C SER A 7 4.96 6.89 1.68
N VAL A 8 5.98 7.41 1.02
CA VAL A 8 6.02 7.63 -0.43
C VAL A 8 6.93 6.58 -1.06
N ILE A 9 6.36 5.72 -1.91
CA ILE A 9 7.05 4.59 -2.53
C ILE A 9 7.13 4.84 -4.02
N ILE A 10 8.34 5.05 -4.53
CA ILE A 10 8.59 5.28 -5.96
C ILE A 10 8.62 3.92 -6.68
N MET A 11 7.89 3.81 -7.78
CA MET A 11 7.82 2.58 -8.58
C MET A 11 7.39 2.87 -10.02
N ASP A 12 7.69 1.94 -10.93
CA ASP A 12 7.44 2.13 -12.37
C ASP A 12 5.95 2.15 -12.72
N ASP A 13 5.11 1.42 -11.98
CA ASP A 13 3.68 1.32 -12.26
C ASP A 13 2.84 1.31 -10.98
N PRO A 14 2.70 2.47 -10.32
CA PRO A 14 1.92 2.58 -9.09
C PRO A 14 0.43 2.33 -9.31
N LYS A 15 -0.08 2.47 -10.54
CA LYS A 15 -1.49 2.20 -10.86
C LYS A 15 -1.79 0.70 -10.84
N ALA A 16 -0.91 -0.14 -11.38
CA ALA A 16 -1.08 -1.58 -11.32
C ALA A 16 -1.06 -2.09 -9.86
N VAL A 17 -0.09 -1.62 -9.07
CA VAL A 17 0.03 -1.97 -7.65
C VAL A 17 -1.20 -1.50 -6.86
N TYR A 18 -1.63 -0.25 -7.05
CA TYR A 18 -2.84 0.28 -6.40
C TYR A 18 -4.09 -0.56 -6.69
N ARG A 19 -4.31 -0.95 -7.96
CA ARG A 19 -5.44 -1.80 -8.34
C ARG A 19 -5.37 -3.18 -7.68
N SER A 20 -4.16 -3.73 -7.54
CA SER A 20 -3.97 -5.05 -6.92
C SER A 20 -4.30 -5.07 -5.42
N ILE A 21 -4.19 -3.94 -4.72
CA ILE A 21 -4.45 -3.82 -3.27
C ILE A 21 -5.78 -3.13 -2.95
N LEU A 22 -6.53 -2.74 -3.98
CA LEU A 22 -7.82 -2.06 -3.83
C LEU A 22 -8.85 -2.90 -3.05
N PRO A 23 -8.97 -4.22 -3.27
CA PRO A 23 -9.89 -5.06 -2.49
C PRO A 23 -9.62 -5.01 -0.98
N GLU A 24 -8.35 -4.95 -0.59
CA GLU A 24 -7.92 -4.85 0.81
C GLU A 24 -8.29 -3.49 1.41
N LEU A 25 -8.25 -2.40 0.62
CA LEU A 25 -8.69 -1.07 1.07
C LEU A 25 -10.19 -1.02 1.34
N GLU A 26 -10.99 -1.67 0.50
CA GLU A 26 -12.45 -1.70 0.62
C GLU A 26 -12.94 -2.59 1.77
N THR A 27 -12.13 -3.56 2.17
CA THR A 27 -12.45 -4.52 3.24
C THR A 27 -11.88 -4.15 4.61
N THR A 28 -10.94 -3.20 4.67
CA THR A 28 -10.31 -2.79 5.93
C THR A 28 -11.25 -1.93 6.76
N VAL A 29 -11.90 -2.56 7.75
CA VAL A 29 -12.61 -1.87 8.83
C VAL A 29 -11.79 -2.02 10.10
N THR A 30 -11.17 -0.95 10.60
CA THR A 30 -10.53 -0.98 11.93
C THR A 30 -10.91 0.25 12.74
N ASP A 31 -11.26 0.05 14.01
CA ASP A 31 -11.72 1.14 14.90
C ASP A 31 -10.57 2.05 15.38
N ARG A 32 -9.32 1.56 15.32
CA ARG A 32 -8.14 2.22 15.93
C ARG A 32 -7.14 2.78 14.93
N SER A 33 -7.28 2.45 13.65
CA SER A 33 -6.42 2.95 12.59
C SER A 33 -7.17 3.16 11.28
N SER A 34 -6.67 4.06 10.45
CA SER A 34 -7.22 4.32 9.12
C SER A 34 -6.07 4.40 8.13
N VAL A 35 -6.34 3.91 6.91
CA VAL A 35 -5.37 3.92 5.83
C VAL A 35 -5.99 4.55 4.59
N ASP A 36 -5.21 5.42 3.96
CA ASP A 36 -5.53 6.04 2.67
C ASP A 36 -4.34 5.78 1.74
N VAL A 37 -4.61 5.24 0.56
CA VAL A 37 -3.58 4.98 -0.46
C VAL A 37 -3.94 5.73 -1.72
N LYS A 38 -2.97 6.46 -2.27
CA LYS A 38 -3.14 7.28 -3.46
C LYS A 38 -1.99 7.08 -4.43
N VAL A 39 -2.30 7.12 -5.72
CA VAL A 39 -1.29 7.20 -6.78
C VAL A 39 -0.96 8.67 -7.05
N ARG A 40 0.34 8.98 -7.13
CA ARG A 40 0.85 10.28 -7.57
C ARG A 40 2.01 10.06 -8.53
N ASP A 41 1.79 10.38 -9.80
CA ASP A 41 2.79 10.23 -10.87
C ASP A 41 3.43 8.83 -10.86
N SER A 42 4.72 8.74 -10.53
CA SER A 42 5.53 7.52 -10.41
C SER A 42 5.65 7.00 -8.97
N SER A 43 4.67 7.32 -8.11
CA SER A 43 4.69 6.92 -6.71
C SER A 43 3.32 6.45 -6.19
N LEU A 44 3.39 5.57 -5.21
CA LEU A 44 2.27 5.17 -4.37
C LEU A 44 2.46 5.79 -2.98
N VAL A 45 1.49 6.57 -2.53
CA VAL A 45 1.49 7.25 -1.23
C VAL A 45 0.57 6.49 -0.30
N VAL A 46 1.11 5.97 0.80
CA VAL A 46 0.37 5.28 1.86
C VAL A 46 0.35 6.17 3.08
N ARG A 47 -0.85 6.58 3.52
CA ARG A 47 -1.07 7.35 4.74
C ARG A 47 -1.72 6.46 5.77
N VAL A 48 -1.16 6.46 6.98
CA VAL A 48 -1.74 5.76 8.11
C VAL A 48 -1.98 6.77 9.23
N SER A 49 -3.19 6.75 9.80
CA SER A 49 -3.50 7.45 11.04
C SER A 49 -3.93 6.46 12.11
N SER A 50 -3.46 6.63 13.34
CA SER A 50 -3.66 5.68 14.43
C SER A 50 -3.71 6.38 15.80
N ASP A 51 -4.41 5.79 16.76
CA ASP A 51 -4.52 6.34 18.12
C ASP A 51 -3.27 6.10 18.98
N ASP A 52 -2.48 5.07 18.64
CA ASP A 52 -1.26 4.69 19.35
C ASP A 52 -0.19 4.14 18.40
N ILE A 53 1.06 4.10 18.90
CA ILE A 53 2.24 3.70 18.12
C ILE A 53 2.28 2.20 17.81
N ILE A 54 1.66 1.36 18.64
CA ILE A 54 1.62 -0.09 18.46
C ILE A 54 0.68 -0.40 17.29
N SER A 55 -0.51 0.19 17.28
CA SER A 55 -1.48 0.12 16.19
C SER A 55 -0.89 0.72 14.90
N MET A 56 -0.19 1.85 14.97
CA MET A 56 0.50 2.45 13.81
C MET A 56 1.52 1.47 13.20
N ARG A 57 2.40 0.89 14.02
CA ARG A 57 3.42 -0.07 13.57
C ARG A 57 2.78 -1.30 12.93
N SER A 58 1.72 -1.84 13.54
CA SER A 58 1.00 -3.00 13.01
C SER A 58 0.40 -2.68 11.64
N THR A 59 -0.30 -1.56 11.52
CA THR A 59 -0.94 -1.14 10.27
C THR A 59 0.12 -0.85 9.19
N LEU A 60 1.17 -0.10 9.49
CA LEU A 60 2.27 0.14 8.54
C LEU A 60 2.90 -1.17 8.06
N ASN A 61 3.20 -2.11 8.95
CA ASN A 61 3.79 -3.39 8.56
C ASN A 61 2.90 -4.18 7.61
N THR A 62 1.59 -4.23 7.86
CA THR A 62 0.64 -4.89 6.96
C THR A 62 0.63 -4.22 5.59
N TRP A 63 0.47 -2.90 5.54
CA TRP A 63 0.30 -2.17 4.28
C TRP A 63 1.57 -2.10 3.45
N LEU A 64 2.73 -1.86 4.07
CA LEU A 64 4.01 -1.88 3.36
C LEU A 64 4.31 -3.27 2.80
N ARG A 65 3.96 -4.34 3.52
CA ARG A 65 4.12 -5.72 3.05
C ARG A 65 3.19 -6.01 1.86
N LEU A 66 1.91 -5.61 1.93
CA LEU A 66 0.96 -5.78 0.84
C LEU A 66 1.43 -5.06 -0.43
N VAL A 67 1.85 -3.80 -0.29
CA VAL A 67 2.38 -3.00 -1.42
C VAL A 67 3.60 -3.67 -2.03
N GLN A 68 4.54 -4.15 -1.21
CA GLN A 68 5.74 -4.83 -1.70
C GLN A 68 5.38 -6.10 -2.48
N ILE A 69 4.49 -6.96 -1.94
CA ILE A 69 4.09 -8.20 -2.61
C ILE A 69 3.37 -7.90 -3.93
N ALA A 70 2.44 -6.93 -3.93
CA ALA A 70 1.72 -6.53 -5.13
C ALA A 70 2.67 -5.99 -6.22
N HIS A 71 3.68 -5.22 -5.82
CA HIS A 71 4.74 -4.76 -6.73
C HIS A 71 5.50 -5.96 -7.34
N ASP A 72 5.97 -6.89 -6.51
CA ASP A 72 6.76 -8.03 -6.97
C ASP A 72 5.96 -8.92 -7.94
N VAL A 73 4.67 -9.16 -7.64
CA VAL A 73 3.76 -9.90 -8.52
C VAL A 73 3.55 -9.16 -9.84
N CYS A 74 3.39 -7.83 -9.83
CA CYS A 74 3.26 -7.03 -11.05
C CYS A 74 4.51 -7.11 -11.93
N VAL A 75 5.71 -7.09 -11.33
CA VAL A 75 6.99 -7.21 -12.05
C VAL A 75 7.13 -8.59 -12.70
N VAL A 76 6.82 -9.66 -11.95
CA VAL A 76 6.87 -11.04 -12.47
C VAL A 76 5.83 -11.24 -13.58
N GLY A 77 4.60 -10.77 -13.39
CA GLY A 77 3.54 -10.87 -14.40
C GLY A 77 3.90 -10.19 -15.71
N LYS A 78 4.49 -8.99 -15.65
CA LYS A 78 5.00 -8.28 -16.85
C LYS A 78 6.12 -9.03 -17.55
N SER A 79 6.98 -9.70 -16.78
CA SER A 79 8.10 -10.49 -17.33
C SER A 79 7.60 -11.76 -18.02
N ALA A 80 6.59 -12.42 -17.45
CA ALA A 80 5.96 -13.59 -18.05
C ALA A 80 5.26 -13.27 -19.40
N CYS A 81 4.59 -12.12 -19.51
CA CYS A 81 3.92 -11.71 -20.75
C CYS A 81 4.87 -11.25 -21.88
N LYS A 82 6.12 -10.89 -21.57
CA LYS A 82 7.11 -10.46 -22.58
C LYS A 82 7.84 -11.63 -23.26
N GLY A 83 7.70 -12.85 -22.74
CA GLY A 83 8.34 -14.06 -23.27
C GLY A 83 7.43 -14.93 -24.15
N ALA A 84 6.25 -14.43 -24.54
CA ALA A 84 5.26 -15.14 -25.37
C ALA A 84 5.20 -14.58 -26.80
#